data_AF-A0A923XSK9-F1
#
_entry.id   AF-A0A923XSK9-F1
#
_cell.length_a   1.000
_cell.length_b   1.000
_cell.length_c   1.000
_cell.angle_alpha   90.00
_cell.angle_beta   90.00
_cell.angle_gamma   90.00
#
_symmetry.space_group_name_H-M   'P 1'
#
loop_
_entity.id
_entity.type
_entity.pdbx_description
1 polymer ?
#
loop_
_entity_poly.entity_id
_entity_poly.type
_entity_poly.pdbx_seq_one_letter_code
_entity_poly.pdbx_strand_id
1 'polypeptide(L)'
;MSLKGIIFILTFSLVLTNCQNQTNNPLNIPSGSTSQHSMKGYELYSWRLNNGSWYYALLVGTNRVKIYQEIVAEQLNSLDALKGKINSLSKGEVINWNGLSDQIRDLPILLPEKSVQDEIRKLCEQKGIEIAISP
;
A
#
# COMPACT_ATOMS: atom_id res chain seq x y z
N MET A 1 54.24 49.62 -9.11
CA MET A 1 53.47 48.66 -9.94
C MET A 1 52.04 48.69 -9.43
N SER A 2 51.20 49.55 -10.01
CA SER A 2 50.28 49.30 -11.13
C SER A 2 48.94 48.78 -10.61
N LEU A 3 47.75 49.25 -10.95
CA LEU A 3 47.21 50.44 -11.62
C LEU A 3 45.68 50.24 -11.57
N LYS A 4 44.90 51.27 -11.21
CA LYS A 4 43.48 51.56 -11.55
C LYS A 4 42.44 50.44 -11.30
N GLY A 5 41.41 50.62 -10.47
CA GLY A 5 40.39 51.65 -10.58
C GLY A 5 39.33 51.25 -11.62
N ILE A 6 38.06 51.16 -11.21
CA ILE A 6 36.85 51.59 -11.96
C ILE A 6 35.63 51.43 -11.05
N ILE A 7 35.01 52.58 -10.76
CA ILE A 7 33.65 52.74 -10.27
C ILE A 7 32.72 52.70 -11.49
N PHE A 8 31.61 51.96 -11.42
CA PHE A 8 30.43 52.28 -12.23
C PHE A 8 29.18 52.13 -11.37
N ILE A 9 28.72 53.27 -10.88
CA ILE A 9 27.34 53.52 -10.47
C ILE A 9 26.52 53.63 -11.76
N LEU A 10 25.36 53.00 -11.86
CA LEU A 10 24.15 53.63 -12.42
C LEU A 10 22.92 52.72 -12.27
N THR A 11 21.94 53.34 -11.63
CA THR A 11 20.56 52.96 -11.36
C THR A 11 19.73 52.77 -12.62
N PHE A 12 18.78 51.83 -12.60
CA PHE A 12 17.53 51.99 -13.34
C PHE A 12 16.35 51.45 -12.51
N SER A 13 15.68 52.36 -11.82
CA SER A 13 14.31 52.15 -11.34
C SER A 13 13.36 52.50 -12.47
N LEU A 14 12.38 51.64 -12.77
CA LEU A 14 11.11 52.12 -13.27
C LEU A 14 9.96 51.24 -12.79
N VAL A 15 9.04 51.94 -12.14
CA VAL A 15 7.76 51.53 -11.55
C VAL A 15 6.69 51.47 -12.65
N LEU A 16 5.52 50.93 -12.30
CA LEU A 16 4.14 51.17 -12.80
C LEU A 16 3.48 49.86 -13.31
N THR A 17 2.23 49.45 -13.06
CA THR A 17 1.08 49.92 -12.27
C THR A 17 -0.04 48.86 -12.43
N ASN A 18 -0.85 48.60 -11.38
CA ASN A 18 -2.26 48.12 -11.37
C ASN A 18 -2.62 46.77 -12.05
N CYS A 19 -3.73 46.09 -11.76
CA CYS A 19 -4.85 46.25 -10.83
C CYS A 19 -5.48 44.86 -10.62
N GLN A 20 -6.02 44.64 -9.41
CA GLN A 20 -7.24 43.89 -9.04
C GLN A 20 -7.78 42.81 -9.99
N ASN A 21 -8.04 41.61 -9.44
CA ASN A 21 -9.42 41.24 -9.13
C ASN A 21 -9.50 39.95 -8.30
N GLN A 22 -10.31 40.01 -7.23
CA GLN A 22 -10.86 38.83 -6.58
C GLN A 22 -11.72 38.07 -7.60
N THR A 23 -11.43 36.79 -7.78
CA THR A 23 -12.49 35.81 -8.07
C THR A 23 -12.51 34.82 -6.92
N ASN A 24 -13.53 35.02 -6.07
CA ASN A 24 -13.99 34.02 -5.13
C ASN A 24 -14.40 32.79 -5.94
N ASN A 25 -13.63 31.70 -5.82
CA ASN A 25 -14.10 30.35 -6.12
C ASN A 25 -13.41 29.43 -5.11
N PRO A 26 -14.09 28.93 -4.07
CA PRO A 26 -13.62 27.70 -3.46
C PRO A 26 -13.70 26.65 -4.58
N LEU A 27 -12.54 26.14 -4.99
CA LEU A 27 -12.48 24.95 -5.83
C LEU A 27 -13.28 23.87 -5.12
N ASN A 28 -14.50 23.63 -5.61
CA ASN A 28 -15.27 22.44 -5.32
C ASN A 28 -14.51 21.28 -5.99
N ILE A 29 -13.42 20.84 -5.34
CA ILE A 29 -12.77 19.59 -5.68
C ILE A 29 -13.81 18.53 -5.35
N PRO A 30 -14.33 17.79 -6.33
CA PRO A 30 -15.17 16.66 -6.03
C PRO A 30 -14.33 15.78 -5.12
N SER A 31 -14.78 15.57 -3.89
CA SER A 31 -14.21 14.57 -2.99
C SER A 31 -14.55 13.21 -3.58
N GLY A 32 -13.94 12.88 -4.72
CA GLY A 32 -13.92 11.54 -5.23
C GLY A 32 -13.21 10.74 -4.16
N SER A 33 -13.91 9.75 -3.60
CA SER A 33 -13.30 8.77 -2.72
C SER A 33 -12.23 8.05 -3.53
N THR A 34 -11.01 8.59 -3.55
CA THR A 34 -9.84 7.87 -4.04
C THR A 34 -9.69 6.70 -3.09
N SER A 35 -10.15 5.54 -3.54
CA SER A 35 -9.89 4.28 -2.86
C SER A 35 -8.38 4.23 -2.61
N GLN A 36 -7.97 4.28 -1.34
CA GLN A 36 -6.55 4.39 -1.02
C GLN A 36 -5.85 3.12 -1.48
N HIS A 37 -5.00 3.27 -2.50
CA HIS A 37 -4.22 2.17 -3.02
C HIS A 37 -2.99 1.92 -2.16
N SER A 38 -2.62 0.65 -1.96
CA SER A 38 -1.36 0.33 -1.28
C SER A 38 -0.20 0.47 -2.25
N MET A 39 0.71 1.42 -2.00
CA MET A 39 1.91 1.62 -2.81
C MET A 39 2.81 0.36 -2.84
N LYS A 40 2.70 -0.53 -1.86
CA LYS A 40 3.50 -1.76 -1.73
C LYS A 40 2.67 -3.04 -1.88
N GLY A 41 1.38 -2.92 -2.20
CA GLY A 41 0.44 -4.04 -2.18
C GLY A 41 0.19 -4.58 -0.77
N TYR A 42 -0.18 -5.84 -0.70
CA TYR A 42 -0.53 -6.55 0.52
C TYR A 42 0.27 -7.83 0.68
N GLU A 43 0.46 -8.24 1.93
CA GLU A 43 1.11 -9.48 2.33
C GLU A 43 0.07 -10.38 2.98
N LEU A 44 -0.13 -11.57 2.40
CA LEU A 44 -0.99 -12.62 2.93
C LEU A 44 -0.14 -13.69 3.60
N TYR A 45 -0.53 -14.01 4.84
CA TYR A 45 0.03 -15.09 5.64
C TYR A 45 -1.07 -16.09 5.97
N SER A 46 -0.70 -17.35 6.09
CA SER A 46 -1.57 -18.41 6.58
C SER A 46 -0.81 -19.35 7.50
N TRP A 47 -1.50 -19.87 8.50
CA TRP A 47 -0.97 -20.87 9.41
C TRP A 47 -2.10 -21.75 9.92
N ARG A 48 -1.73 -22.93 10.41
CA ARG A 48 -2.68 -23.91 10.92
C ARG A 48 -2.51 -24.06 12.43
N LEU A 49 -3.61 -23.99 13.17
CA LEU A 49 -3.62 -24.32 14.59
C LEU A 49 -3.62 -25.83 14.82
N ASN A 50 -3.28 -26.25 16.03
CA ASN A 50 -3.22 -27.67 16.43
C ASN A 50 -4.58 -28.39 16.30
N ASN A 51 -5.69 -27.65 16.38
CA ASN A 51 -7.03 -28.19 16.16
C ASN A 51 -7.39 -28.37 14.67
N GLY A 52 -6.46 -28.08 13.76
CA GLY A 52 -6.63 -28.20 12.33
C GLY A 52 -7.26 -26.98 11.64
N SER A 53 -7.66 -25.95 12.38
CA SER A 53 -8.24 -24.73 11.82
C SER A 53 -7.20 -23.87 11.12
N TRP A 54 -7.57 -23.32 9.96
CA TRP A 54 -6.77 -22.35 9.23
C TRP A 54 -7.03 -20.93 9.71
N TYR A 55 -5.94 -20.20 9.87
CA TYR A 55 -5.94 -18.77 10.18
C TYR A 55 -5.15 -18.04 9.10
N TYR A 56 -5.50 -16.78 8.89
CA TYR A 56 -4.91 -15.93 7.87
C TYR A 56 -4.62 -14.54 8.44
N ALA A 57 -3.75 -13.78 7.78
CA ALA A 57 -3.62 -12.36 8.03
C ALA A 57 -3.31 -11.66 6.71
N LEU A 58 -3.99 -10.55 6.43
CA LEU A 58 -3.78 -9.74 5.22
C LEU A 58 -3.35 -8.34 5.64
N LEU A 59 -2.05 -8.06 5.52
CA LEU A 59 -1.43 -6.83 5.98
C LEU A 59 -1.01 -5.96 4.80
N VAL A 60 -0.87 -4.66 5.04
CA VAL A 60 -0.24 -3.75 4.06
C VAL A 60 1.24 -4.08 3.95
N GLY A 61 1.71 -4.23 2.71
CA GLY A 61 3.09 -4.54 2.37
C GLY A 61 4.05 -3.46 2.86
N THR A 62 5.21 -3.88 3.35
CA THR A 62 6.29 -2.97 3.77
C THR A 62 7.64 -3.41 3.23
N ASN A 63 8.65 -2.54 3.26
CA ASN A 63 10.03 -2.92 2.89
C ASN A 63 10.76 -3.72 3.99
N ARG A 64 10.03 -4.21 5.00
CA ARG A 64 10.57 -4.95 6.15
C ARG A 64 9.73 -6.21 6.37
N VAL A 65 10.36 -7.20 6.97
CA VAL A 65 9.70 -8.43 7.42
C VAL A 65 8.73 -8.10 8.56
N LYS A 66 7.56 -8.73 8.57
CA LYS A 66 6.58 -8.63 9.67
C LYS A 66 6.99 -9.52 10.84
N ILE A 67 6.80 -9.05 12.06
CA ILE A 67 7.00 -9.88 13.26
C ILE A 67 5.72 -10.64 13.61
N TYR A 68 5.87 -11.71 14.40
CA TYR A 68 4.77 -12.53 14.92
C TYR A 68 3.58 -11.68 15.41
N GLN A 69 3.84 -10.72 16.30
CA GLN A 69 2.82 -9.92 16.95
C GLN A 69 2.00 -9.09 15.95
N GLU A 70 2.63 -8.59 14.88
CA GLU A 70 1.93 -7.85 13.83
C GLU A 70 0.96 -8.77 13.07
N ILE A 71 1.40 -9.99 12.73
CA ILE A 71 0.62 -10.94 11.94
C ILE A 71 -0.61 -11.41 12.74
N VAL A 72 -0.41 -11.81 13.99
CA VAL A 72 -1.50 -12.34 14.83
C VAL A 72 -2.49 -11.27 15.27
N ALA A 73 -2.08 -9.99 15.32
CA ALA A 73 -2.99 -8.88 15.63
C ALA A 73 -4.06 -8.68 14.54
N GLU A 74 -3.74 -9.00 13.29
CA GLU A 74 -4.64 -8.92 12.13
C GLU A 74 -5.22 -10.29 11.73
N GLN A 75 -5.28 -11.24 12.67
CA GLN A 75 -5.72 -12.60 12.37
C GLN A 75 -7.18 -12.67 11.91
N LEU A 76 -7.40 -13.52 10.91
CA LEU A 76 -8.68 -13.88 10.33
C LEU A 76 -8.86 -15.38 10.56
N ASN A 77 -9.89 -15.75 11.32
CA ASN A 77 -10.09 -17.11 11.82
C ASN A 77 -10.83 -18.05 10.85
N SER A 78 -11.03 -17.63 9.59
CA SER A 78 -11.69 -18.43 8.56
C SER A 78 -11.35 -17.95 7.15
N LEU A 79 -11.58 -18.84 6.19
CA LEU A 79 -11.47 -18.51 4.77
C LEU A 79 -12.49 -17.44 4.35
N ASP A 80 -13.69 -17.44 4.92
CA ASP A 80 -14.72 -16.44 4.61
C ASP A 80 -14.34 -15.05 5.13
N ALA A 81 -13.71 -14.96 6.31
CA ALA A 81 -13.16 -13.71 6.83
C ALA A 81 -12.06 -13.15 5.90
N LEU A 82 -11.18 -14.02 5.38
CA LEU A 82 -10.18 -13.65 4.37
C LEU A 82 -10.83 -13.12 3.09
N LYS A 83 -11.81 -13.85 2.53
CA LYS A 83 -12.55 -13.41 1.34
C LYS A 83 -13.24 -12.07 1.57
N GLY A 84 -13.81 -11.84 2.75
CA GLY A 84 -14.39 -10.56 3.15
C GLY A 84 -13.37 -9.41 3.11
N LYS A 85 -12.17 -9.62 3.65
CA LYS A 85 -11.07 -8.64 3.61
C LYS A 85 -10.61 -8.39 2.17
N ILE A 86 -10.42 -9.44 1.35
CA ILE A 86 -10.09 -9.30 -0.08
C ILE A 86 -11.18 -8.53 -0.83
N ASN A 87 -12.45 -8.78 -0.50
CA ASN A 87 -13.57 -8.08 -1.10
C ASN A 87 -13.62 -6.58 -0.79
N SER A 88 -12.98 -6.14 0.29
CA SER A 88 -12.85 -4.72 0.62
C SER A 88 -11.73 -4.01 -0.15
N LEU A 89 -10.83 -4.75 -0.81
CA LEU A 89 -9.71 -4.17 -1.55
C LEU A 89 -10.15 -3.53 -2.87
N SER A 90 -9.43 -2.48 -3.23
CA SER A 90 -9.54 -1.81 -4.53
C SER A 90 -9.13 -2.74 -5.67
N LYS A 91 -9.74 -2.57 -6.85
CA LYS A 91 -9.23 -3.18 -8.09
C LYS A 91 -7.81 -2.68 -8.36
N GLY A 92 -6.92 -3.52 -8.88
CA GLY A 92 -5.55 -3.18 -9.23
C GLY A 92 -4.54 -3.34 -8.10
N GLU A 93 -4.98 -3.80 -6.92
CA GLU A 93 -4.06 -4.18 -5.84
C GLU A 93 -3.29 -5.45 -6.17
N VAL A 94 -2.19 -5.65 -5.46
CA VAL A 94 -1.35 -6.84 -5.53
C VAL A 94 -1.30 -7.49 -4.15
N ILE A 95 -1.46 -8.81 -4.09
CA ILE A 95 -1.29 -9.63 -2.89
C ILE A 95 -0.12 -10.59 -3.10
N ASN A 96 0.82 -10.60 -2.15
CA ASN A 96 1.88 -11.61 -2.07
C ASN A 96 1.55 -12.58 -0.94
N TRP A 97 1.27 -13.84 -1.28
CA TRP A 97 0.99 -14.90 -0.30
C TRP A 97 2.25 -15.69 0.01
N ASN A 98 2.76 -15.50 1.22
CA ASN A 98 3.99 -16.13 1.69
C ASN A 98 3.69 -17.52 2.27
N GLY A 99 4.27 -18.55 1.66
CA GLY A 99 4.06 -19.96 2.00
C GLY A 99 5.12 -20.59 2.88
N LEU A 100 6.32 -20.03 2.89
CA LEU A 100 7.45 -20.43 3.74
C LEU A 100 8.18 -19.18 4.21
N SER A 101 8.29 -19.01 5.53
CA SER A 101 9.15 -17.98 6.12
C SER A 101 9.72 -18.49 7.44
N ASP A 102 11.02 -18.78 7.44
CA ASP A 102 11.81 -19.03 8.64
C ASP A 102 12.10 -17.75 9.44
N GLN A 103 11.83 -16.59 8.83
CA GLN A 103 12.08 -15.27 9.39
C GLN A 103 11.03 -14.87 10.44
N ILE A 104 9.82 -15.44 10.35
CA ILE A 104 8.75 -15.25 11.33
C ILE A 104 8.89 -16.33 12.39
N ARG A 105 9.73 -16.03 13.39
CA ARG A 105 9.87 -16.87 14.58
C ARG A 105 8.50 -17.05 15.24
N ASP A 106 8.23 -18.27 15.72
CA ASP A 106 7.05 -18.64 16.51
C ASP A 106 5.72 -18.80 15.77
N LEU A 107 5.69 -18.70 14.43
CA LEU A 107 4.51 -19.01 13.63
C LEU A 107 4.87 -19.91 12.43
N PRO A 108 4.37 -21.15 12.35
CA PRO A 108 4.58 -21.98 11.17
C PRO A 108 3.73 -21.44 10.01
N ILE A 109 4.30 -20.51 9.25
CA ILE A 109 3.71 -20.03 8.01
C ILE A 109 3.69 -21.18 7.01
N LEU A 110 2.51 -21.48 6.50
CA LEU A 110 2.23 -22.60 5.61
C LEU A 110 1.15 -22.20 4.61
N LEU A 111 1.23 -22.71 3.38
CA LEU A 111 0.10 -22.59 2.45
C LEU A 111 -0.98 -23.63 2.75
N PRO A 112 -2.26 -23.27 2.58
CA PRO A 112 -3.35 -24.24 2.59
C PRO A 112 -3.31 -25.12 1.35
N GLU A 113 -4.17 -26.14 1.33
CA GLU A 113 -4.35 -27.03 0.21
C GLU A 113 -4.64 -26.26 -1.11
N LYS A 114 -4.24 -26.88 -2.22
CA LYS A 114 -4.30 -26.24 -3.55
C LYS A 114 -5.70 -25.74 -3.93
N SER A 115 -6.76 -26.44 -3.51
CA SER A 115 -8.14 -26.01 -3.73
C SER A 115 -8.45 -24.65 -3.09
N VAL A 116 -7.95 -24.38 -1.88
CA VAL A 116 -8.11 -23.08 -1.21
C VAL A 116 -7.30 -22.01 -1.92
N GLN A 117 -6.09 -22.33 -2.35
CA GLN A 117 -5.26 -21.40 -3.13
C GLN A 117 -5.93 -21.00 -4.44
N ASP A 118 -6.52 -21.96 -5.16
CA ASP A 118 -7.20 -21.74 -6.43
C ASP A 118 -8.51 -20.95 -6.24
N GLU A 119 -9.23 -21.20 -5.16
CA GLU A 119 -10.41 -20.42 -4.78
C GLU A 119 -10.07 -18.94 -4.53
N ILE A 120 -9.01 -18.66 -3.77
CA ILE A 120 -8.54 -17.29 -3.53
C ILE A 120 -8.00 -16.65 -4.80
N ARG A 121 -7.27 -17.40 -5.64
CA ARG A 121 -6.79 -16.91 -6.93
C ARG A 121 -7.95 -16.46 -7.82
N LYS A 122 -8.97 -17.30 -7.95
CA LYS A 122 -10.19 -16.98 -8.73
C LYS A 122 -10.91 -15.75 -8.18
N LEU A 123 -11.00 -15.61 -6.85
CA LEU A 123 -11.59 -14.41 -6.24
C LEU A 123 -10.79 -13.15 -6.60
N CYS A 124 -9.47 -13.17 -6.47
CA CYS A 124 -8.61 -12.05 -6.83
C CYS A 124 -8.75 -11.68 -8.31
N GLU A 125 -8.74 -12.67 -9.22
CA GLU A 125 -8.96 -12.48 -10.65
C GLU A 125 -10.30 -11.77 -10.94
N GLN A 126 -11.40 -12.22 -10.33
CA GLN A 126 -12.72 -11.59 -10.47
C GLN A 126 -12.75 -10.14 -9.97
N LYS A 127 -11.93 -9.82 -8.97
CA LYS A 127 -11.79 -8.47 -8.41
C LYS A 127 -10.80 -7.59 -9.17
N GLY A 128 -10.07 -8.15 -10.13
CA GLY A 128 -8.96 -7.48 -10.80
C GLY A 128 -7.81 -7.16 -9.84
N ILE A 129 -7.56 -8.06 -8.87
CA ILE A 129 -6.44 -8.02 -7.94
C ILE A 129 -5.43 -9.07 -8.41
N GLU A 130 -4.16 -8.71 -8.48
CA GLU A 130 -3.09 -9.66 -8.78
C GLU A 130 -2.71 -10.43 -7.52
N ILE A 131 -2.45 -11.74 -7.66
CA ILE A 131 -1.93 -12.54 -6.55
C ILE A 131 -0.75 -13.42 -6.97
N ALA A 132 0.37 -13.22 -6.29
CA ALA A 132 1.54 -14.07 -6.34
C ALA A 132 1.53 -15.00 -5.12
N ILE A 133 1.77 -16.30 -5.34
CA ILE A 133 1.89 -17.28 -4.26
C ILE A 133 3.32 -17.80 -4.29
N SER A 134 4.04 -17.57 -3.20
CA SER A 134 5.43 -17.98 -3.02
C SER A 134 5.44 -19.22 -2.13
N PRO A 135 5.69 -20.42 -2.69
CA PRO A 135 5.65 -21.67 -1.95
C PRO A 135 6.75 -21.77 -0.90
#